data_AF-A0A832ZD13-F1
#
_entry.id   AF-A0A832ZD13-F1
#
_cell.length_a   1.000
_cell.length_b   1.000
_cell.length_c   1.000
_cell.angle_alpha   90.00
_cell.angle_beta   90.00
_cell.angle_gamma   90.00
#
_symmetry.space_group_name_H-M   'P 1'
#
loop_
_entity.id
_entity.type
_entity.pdbx_description
1 polymer ?
#
loop_
_entity_poly.entity_id
_entity_poly.type
_entity_poly.pdbx_seq_one_letter_code
_entity_poly.pdbx_strand_id
1 'polypeptide(L)'
;MTVRQQIAKSVGEGRSNLVLRVMGDSEFLYESLPFVVGREGGKVKLRFSRLLFSFEDVYAPRVECDNGRRFVRYVLEGRRSRLVLEFKSNGTKILGEGFYDGPRGWVVGKHLGRILESLVNDAARIADKVAKLKIDKSDYSDLLASISWVSKLLMKSVLLRSELTMIRKGGLLDYVERLVVEKILQKYPMVYVSGYGDSGTFRILFVGGEVRGVYANIGGKEYVGDERILNEFEGVTRVKVYGLLVKPEEVLRR
;
A
#
# COMPACT_ATOMS: atom_id res chain seq x y z
N MET A 1 -29.88 16.38 -15.05
CA MET A 1 -29.57 15.35 -16.08
C MET A 1 -28.33 14.63 -15.62
N THR A 2 -28.49 13.39 -15.18
CA THR A 2 -27.39 12.55 -14.72
C THR A 2 -26.66 11.97 -15.93
N VAL A 3 -25.32 12.05 -15.94
CA VAL A 3 -24.49 11.47 -17.00
C VAL A 3 -23.67 10.33 -16.43
N ARG A 4 -23.56 9.24 -17.19
CA ARG A 4 -22.88 8.01 -16.78
C ARG A 4 -21.89 7.58 -17.85
N GLN A 5 -20.74 7.05 -17.42
CA GLN A 5 -19.73 6.47 -18.29
C GLN A 5 -19.13 5.23 -17.63
N GLN A 6 -18.76 4.22 -18.43
CA GLN A 6 -18.09 3.02 -17.96
C GLN A 6 -16.80 2.78 -18.75
N ILE A 7 -15.82 2.15 -18.11
CA ILE A 7 -14.59 1.63 -18.70
C ILE A 7 -14.31 0.22 -18.18
N ALA A 8 -13.59 -0.57 -18.98
CA ALA A 8 -13.00 -1.82 -18.55
C ALA A 8 -11.55 -1.87 -19.02
N LYS A 9 -10.60 -1.88 -18.07
CA LYS A 9 -9.16 -1.81 -18.38
C LYS A 9 -8.45 -3.06 -17.88
N SER A 10 -7.79 -3.77 -18.80
CA SER A 10 -6.90 -4.89 -18.44
C SER A 10 -5.66 -4.37 -17.72
N VAL A 11 -5.35 -4.97 -16.58
CA VAL A 11 -4.20 -4.62 -15.74
C VAL A 11 -3.28 -5.81 -15.44
N GLY A 12 -3.61 -7.00 -15.94
CA GLY A 12 -2.83 -8.23 -15.76
C GLY A 12 -3.28 -9.05 -14.54
N GLU A 13 -3.07 -10.36 -14.60
CA GLU A 13 -3.49 -11.31 -13.57
C GLU A 13 -2.79 -11.03 -12.24
N GLY A 14 -3.56 -11.00 -11.13
CA GLY A 14 -3.06 -10.71 -9.78
C GLY A 14 -2.70 -9.23 -9.50
N ARG A 15 -2.69 -8.35 -10.52
CA ARG A 15 -2.33 -6.92 -10.35
C ARG A 15 -3.51 -6.02 -10.02
N SER A 16 -4.71 -6.42 -10.39
CA SER A 16 -5.95 -5.66 -10.18
C SER A 16 -6.19 -5.28 -8.71
N ASN A 17 -5.91 -6.18 -7.77
CA ASN A 17 -6.05 -5.89 -6.34
C ASN A 17 -5.01 -4.87 -5.85
N LEU A 18 -3.78 -4.91 -6.38
CA LEU A 18 -2.75 -3.93 -6.03
C LEU A 18 -3.10 -2.55 -6.60
N VAL A 19 -3.65 -2.49 -7.82
CA VAL A 19 -4.16 -1.25 -8.41
C VAL A 19 -5.26 -0.65 -7.52
N LEU A 20 -6.26 -1.44 -7.11
CA LEU A 20 -7.28 -0.96 -6.18
C LEU A 20 -6.73 -0.56 -4.81
N ARG A 21 -5.69 -1.26 -4.32
CA ARG A 21 -5.02 -0.90 -3.08
C ARG A 21 -4.39 0.48 -3.14
N VAL A 22 -3.73 0.83 -4.24
CA VAL A 22 -3.17 2.17 -4.52
C VAL A 22 -4.30 3.19 -4.60
N MET A 23 -5.37 2.86 -5.33
CA MET A 23 -6.53 3.75 -5.48
C MET A 23 -7.24 4.04 -4.15
N GLY A 24 -7.23 3.11 -3.20
CA GLY A 24 -7.82 3.30 -1.88
C GLY A 24 -7.07 4.28 -0.97
N ASP A 25 -5.88 4.76 -1.37
CA ASP A 25 -5.14 5.80 -0.64
C ASP A 25 -5.79 7.18 -0.91
N SER A 26 -6.08 7.92 0.16
CA SER A 26 -6.68 9.26 0.04
C SER A 26 -5.78 10.22 -0.72
N GLU A 27 -4.46 10.15 -0.51
CA GLU A 27 -3.49 11.04 -1.16
C GLU A 27 -3.41 10.78 -2.66
N PHE A 28 -3.56 9.51 -3.08
CA PHE A 28 -3.55 9.14 -4.50
C PHE A 28 -4.61 9.92 -5.29
N LEU A 29 -5.83 10.05 -4.74
CA LEU A 29 -6.90 10.79 -5.38
C LEU A 29 -6.52 12.27 -5.55
N TYR A 30 -5.95 12.91 -4.52
CA TYR A 30 -5.56 14.32 -4.60
C TYR A 30 -4.47 14.57 -5.63
N GLU A 31 -3.51 13.65 -5.76
CA GLU A 31 -2.40 13.76 -6.69
C GLU A 31 -2.78 13.44 -8.14
N SER A 32 -3.63 12.43 -8.34
CA SER A 32 -3.86 11.81 -9.66
C SER A 32 -5.15 12.26 -10.34
N LEU A 33 -6.02 13.02 -9.65
CA LEU A 33 -7.25 13.52 -10.25
C LEU A 33 -6.94 14.53 -11.36
N PRO A 34 -7.38 14.28 -12.61
CA PRO A 34 -7.16 15.22 -13.71
C PRO A 34 -8.08 16.43 -13.60
N PHE A 35 -7.78 17.48 -14.37
CA PHE A 35 -8.57 18.73 -14.45
C PHE A 35 -8.60 19.57 -13.17
N VAL A 36 -7.69 19.28 -12.23
CA VAL A 36 -7.49 20.10 -11.03
C VAL A 36 -6.83 21.43 -11.43
N VAL A 37 -7.44 22.54 -11.04
CA VAL A 37 -6.94 23.91 -11.25
C VAL A 37 -6.65 24.65 -9.93
N GLY A 38 -6.87 23.99 -8.80
CA GLY A 38 -6.55 24.54 -7.47
C GLY A 38 -6.80 23.52 -6.36
N ARG A 39 -6.05 23.66 -5.26
CA ARG A 39 -6.17 22.85 -4.05
C ARG A 39 -6.08 23.77 -2.83
N GLU A 40 -7.03 23.65 -1.90
CA GLU A 40 -7.03 24.41 -0.65
C GLU A 40 -7.89 23.71 0.40
N GLY A 41 -7.38 23.56 1.62
CA GLY A 41 -8.14 23.06 2.77
C GLY A 41 -8.81 21.69 2.55
N GLY A 42 -8.09 20.73 1.93
CA GLY A 42 -8.63 19.40 1.62
C GLY A 42 -9.70 19.37 0.52
N LYS A 43 -9.87 20.48 -0.21
CA LYS A 43 -10.79 20.58 -1.35
C LYS A 43 -10.03 20.68 -2.66
N VAL A 44 -10.62 20.15 -3.72
CA VAL A 44 -10.08 20.21 -5.08
C VAL A 44 -11.01 21.03 -5.97
N LYS A 45 -10.42 21.99 -6.67
CA LYS A 45 -11.13 22.80 -7.65
C LYS A 45 -10.94 22.16 -9.03
N LEU A 46 -12.03 21.69 -9.63
CA LEU A 46 -12.01 21.06 -10.96
C LEU A 46 -12.58 21.99 -12.01
N ARG A 47 -11.95 22.04 -13.19
CA ARG A 47 -12.43 22.80 -14.35
C ARG A 47 -12.49 21.91 -15.58
N PHE A 48 -13.68 21.77 -16.13
CA PHE A 48 -13.94 21.04 -17.38
C PHE A 48 -14.26 22.02 -18.50
N SER A 49 -13.70 21.78 -19.70
CA SER A 49 -13.97 22.63 -20.87
C SER A 49 -14.39 21.78 -22.05
N ARG A 50 -15.37 22.26 -22.83
CA ARG A 50 -15.79 21.66 -24.10
C ARG A 50 -16.22 22.77 -25.05
N LEU A 51 -15.52 22.91 -26.18
CA LEU A 51 -15.69 24.03 -27.12
C LEU A 51 -15.59 25.38 -26.37
N LEU A 52 -16.56 26.27 -26.54
CA LEU A 52 -16.62 27.60 -25.90
C LEU A 52 -17.21 27.59 -24.48
N PHE A 53 -17.50 26.41 -23.91
CA PHE A 53 -18.16 26.28 -22.61
C PHE A 53 -17.24 25.64 -21.58
N SER A 54 -17.28 26.13 -20.35
CA SER A 54 -16.55 25.57 -19.22
C SER A 54 -17.46 25.34 -18.01
N PHE A 55 -17.11 24.39 -17.16
CA PHE A 55 -17.77 24.19 -15.87
C PHE A 55 -16.71 24.08 -14.79
N GLU A 56 -16.94 24.75 -13.67
CA GLU A 56 -16.04 24.78 -12.54
C GLU A 56 -16.82 24.60 -11.24
N ASP A 57 -16.31 23.75 -10.36
CA ASP A 57 -16.83 23.56 -9.00
C ASP A 57 -15.68 23.16 -8.06
N VAL A 58 -15.89 23.36 -6.76
CA VAL A 58 -14.96 22.99 -5.69
C VAL A 58 -15.54 21.81 -4.94
N TYR A 59 -14.83 20.69 -4.98
CA TYR A 59 -15.27 19.42 -4.42
C TYR A 59 -14.54 19.10 -3.12
N ALA A 60 -15.26 18.50 -2.17
CA ALA A 60 -14.70 17.82 -1.02
C ALA A 60 -14.66 16.30 -1.31
N PRO A 61 -13.49 15.72 -1.62
CA PRO A 61 -13.39 14.31 -1.94
C PRO A 61 -13.50 13.44 -0.69
N ARG A 62 -14.23 12.33 -0.80
CA ARG A 62 -14.23 11.24 0.18
C ARG A 62 -13.91 9.93 -0.55
N VAL A 63 -13.08 9.11 0.08
CA VAL A 63 -12.75 7.77 -0.40
C VAL A 63 -13.48 6.74 0.47
N GLU A 64 -14.20 5.84 -0.17
CA GLU A 64 -14.89 4.71 0.45
C GLU A 64 -14.30 3.43 -0.15
N CYS A 65 -13.82 2.51 0.69
CA CYS A 65 -13.25 1.22 0.25
C CYS A 65 -13.68 0.10 1.19
N ASP A 66 -13.72 -1.14 0.69
CA ASP A 66 -14.00 -2.31 1.52
C ASP A 66 -12.73 -2.84 2.21
N ASN A 67 -12.88 -3.58 3.32
CA ASN A 67 -11.76 -4.15 4.07
C ASN A 67 -10.88 -5.10 3.23
N GLY A 68 -11.39 -5.62 2.11
CA GLY A 68 -10.65 -6.43 1.14
C GLY A 68 -10.05 -5.66 -0.04
N ARG A 69 -10.27 -4.33 -0.13
CA ARG A 69 -9.91 -3.44 -1.25
C ARG A 69 -10.23 -4.01 -2.64
N ARG A 70 -11.34 -4.74 -2.75
CA ARG A 70 -11.92 -5.21 -4.03
C ARG A 70 -12.80 -4.15 -4.69
N PHE A 71 -13.06 -3.08 -3.95
CA PHE A 71 -13.84 -1.93 -4.38
C PHE A 71 -13.23 -0.62 -3.86
N VAL A 72 -13.24 0.40 -4.72
CA VAL A 72 -12.93 1.78 -4.35
C VAL A 72 -14.00 2.69 -4.93
N ARG A 73 -14.52 3.59 -4.11
CA ARG A 73 -15.44 4.64 -4.52
C ARG A 73 -14.93 6.00 -4.08
N TYR A 74 -14.91 6.92 -5.02
CA TYR A 74 -14.69 8.33 -4.76
C TYR A 74 -16.02 9.06 -4.84
N VAL A 75 -16.37 9.76 -3.77
CA VAL A 75 -17.53 10.65 -3.73
C VAL A 75 -17.01 12.08 -3.61
N LEU A 76 -17.17 12.85 -4.68
CA LEU A 76 -16.77 14.25 -4.75
C LEU A 76 -18.05 15.09 -4.67
N GLU A 77 -18.32 15.65 -3.50
CA GLU A 77 -19.44 16.56 -3.28
C GLU A 77 -19.00 18.00 -3.55
N GLY A 78 -19.57 18.61 -4.58
CA GLY A 78 -19.38 20.01 -4.95
C GLY A 78 -20.48 20.90 -4.39
N ARG A 79 -20.40 22.22 -4.62
CA ARG A 79 -21.46 23.14 -4.19
C ARG A 79 -22.73 22.99 -5.02
N ARG A 80 -22.57 22.64 -6.29
CA ARG A 80 -23.66 22.60 -7.28
C ARG A 80 -23.75 21.27 -8.00
N SER A 81 -22.85 20.34 -7.70
CA SER A 81 -22.66 19.13 -8.47
C SER A 81 -22.07 18.02 -7.64
N ARG A 82 -22.24 16.80 -8.11
CA ARG A 82 -21.77 15.57 -7.48
C ARG A 82 -21.11 14.70 -8.54
N LEU A 83 -19.88 14.27 -8.26
CA LEU A 83 -19.13 13.34 -9.09
C LEU A 83 -18.84 12.08 -8.28
N VAL A 84 -19.32 10.93 -8.74
CA VAL A 84 -19.08 9.63 -8.13
C VAL A 84 -18.29 8.77 -9.10
N LEU A 85 -17.18 8.20 -8.63
CA LEU A 85 -16.32 7.31 -9.41
C LEU A 85 -16.19 5.99 -8.65
N GLU A 86 -16.54 4.88 -9.27
CA GLU A 86 -16.52 3.55 -8.68
C GLU A 86 -15.61 2.62 -9.46
N PHE A 87 -14.78 1.85 -8.76
CA PHE A 87 -13.83 0.92 -9.35
C PHE A 87 -13.95 -0.43 -8.67
N LYS A 88 -14.04 -1.49 -9.47
CA LYS A 88 -14.11 -2.89 -9.02
C LYS A 88 -13.11 -3.73 -9.78
N SER A 89 -12.59 -4.77 -9.14
CA SER A 89 -11.74 -5.77 -9.79
C SER A 89 -12.57 -7.02 -10.09
N ASN A 90 -12.32 -7.62 -11.26
CA ASN A 90 -12.78 -8.97 -11.59
C ASN A 90 -11.61 -9.97 -11.69
N GLY A 91 -10.46 -9.63 -11.10
CA GLY A 91 -9.22 -10.42 -11.12
C GLY A 91 -8.20 -9.97 -12.17
N THR A 92 -8.63 -9.73 -13.41
CA THR A 92 -7.72 -9.37 -14.52
C THR A 92 -7.92 -7.95 -15.04
N LYS A 93 -9.10 -7.36 -14.77
CA LYS A 93 -9.47 -6.01 -15.21
C LYS A 93 -9.94 -5.16 -14.03
N ILE A 94 -9.75 -3.86 -14.19
CA ILE A 94 -10.47 -2.84 -13.42
C ILE A 94 -11.68 -2.41 -14.22
N LEU A 95 -12.86 -2.55 -13.62
CA LEU A 95 -14.12 -2.03 -14.10
C LEU A 95 -14.34 -0.68 -13.42
N GLY A 96 -14.38 0.39 -14.20
CA GLY A 96 -14.54 1.75 -13.71
C GLY A 96 -15.87 2.33 -14.17
N GLU A 97 -16.54 3.06 -13.29
CA GLU A 97 -17.82 3.67 -13.56
C GLU A 97 -17.89 5.08 -12.98
N GLY A 98 -18.31 6.05 -13.78
CA GLY A 98 -18.38 7.45 -13.41
C GLY A 98 -19.79 7.98 -13.56
N PHE A 99 -20.26 8.70 -12.54
CA PHE A 99 -21.53 9.39 -12.52
C PHE A 99 -21.33 10.86 -12.22
N TYR A 100 -21.97 11.71 -13.01
CA TYR A 100 -22.03 13.14 -12.74
C TYR A 100 -23.49 13.59 -12.65
N ASP A 101 -23.81 14.29 -11.58
CA ASP A 101 -25.07 15.01 -11.44
C ASP A 101 -24.80 16.49 -11.14
N GLY A 102 -25.43 17.37 -11.92
CA GLY A 102 -25.24 18.82 -11.79
C GLY A 102 -25.32 19.58 -13.12
N PRO A 103 -25.05 20.89 -13.08
CA PRO A 103 -25.09 21.76 -14.25
C PRO A 103 -24.08 21.32 -15.32
N ARG A 104 -24.40 21.63 -16.58
CA ARG A 104 -23.50 21.38 -17.73
C ARG A 104 -23.02 19.92 -17.82
N GLY A 105 -23.88 18.96 -17.51
CA GLY A 105 -23.55 17.52 -17.57
C GLY A 105 -22.97 17.07 -18.92
N TRP A 106 -23.36 17.68 -20.04
CA TRP A 106 -22.79 17.40 -21.35
C TRP A 106 -21.32 17.85 -21.52
N VAL A 107 -20.86 18.84 -20.73
CA VAL A 107 -19.45 19.27 -20.67
C VAL A 107 -18.66 18.27 -19.86
N VAL A 108 -19.06 18.01 -18.61
CA VAL A 108 -18.36 17.10 -17.68
C VAL A 108 -18.40 15.66 -18.17
N GLY A 109 -19.55 15.23 -18.68
CA GLY A 109 -19.79 13.90 -19.22
C GLY A 109 -18.81 13.48 -20.30
N LYS A 110 -18.37 14.42 -21.15
CA LYS A 110 -17.37 14.17 -22.20
C LYS A 110 -15.99 13.79 -21.64
N HIS A 111 -15.71 14.16 -20.39
CA HIS A 111 -14.44 13.91 -19.72
C HIS A 111 -14.47 12.72 -18.77
N LEU A 112 -15.65 12.19 -18.40
CA LEU A 112 -15.78 11.10 -17.43
C LEU A 112 -14.92 9.88 -17.81
N GLY A 113 -14.92 9.46 -19.08
CA GLY A 113 -14.10 8.34 -19.53
C GLY A 113 -12.61 8.60 -19.32
N ARG A 114 -12.15 9.82 -19.64
CA ARG A 114 -10.75 10.24 -19.45
C ARG A 114 -10.38 10.32 -17.97
N ILE A 115 -11.29 10.73 -17.09
CA ILE A 115 -11.06 10.71 -15.63
C ILE A 115 -10.83 9.27 -15.16
N LEU A 116 -11.75 8.37 -15.52
CA LEU A 116 -11.66 6.96 -15.13
C LEU A 116 -10.36 6.32 -15.65
N GLU A 117 -10.03 6.53 -16.93
CA GLU A 117 -8.81 6.00 -17.53
C GLU A 117 -7.55 6.57 -16.91
N SER A 118 -7.49 7.89 -16.65
CA SER A 118 -6.32 8.52 -16.03
C SER A 118 -6.03 7.92 -14.67
N LEU A 119 -7.05 7.79 -13.82
CA LEU A 119 -6.91 7.23 -12.48
C LEU A 119 -6.44 5.76 -12.53
N VAL A 120 -7.02 4.94 -13.41
CA VAL A 120 -6.57 3.54 -13.54
C VAL A 120 -5.15 3.46 -14.09
N ASN A 121 -4.77 4.29 -15.07
CA ASN A 121 -3.43 4.27 -15.65
C ASN A 121 -2.38 4.74 -14.64
N ASP A 122 -2.65 5.79 -13.87
CA ASP A 122 -1.74 6.28 -12.83
C ASP A 122 -1.59 5.27 -11.69
N ALA A 123 -2.70 4.69 -11.23
CA ALA A 123 -2.66 3.62 -10.24
C ALA A 123 -1.93 2.38 -10.76
N ALA A 124 -2.15 1.97 -12.02
CA ALA A 124 -1.43 0.86 -12.65
C ALA A 124 0.06 1.15 -12.79
N ARG A 125 0.45 2.36 -13.15
CA ARG A 125 1.87 2.78 -13.22
C ARG A 125 2.53 2.75 -11.85
N ILE A 126 1.86 3.21 -10.80
CA ILE A 126 2.35 3.15 -9.42
C ILE A 126 2.40 1.69 -8.95
N ALA A 127 1.35 0.91 -9.19
CA ALA A 127 1.31 -0.51 -8.88
C ALA A 127 2.38 -1.30 -9.62
N ASP A 128 2.69 -0.96 -10.87
CA ASP A 128 3.79 -1.55 -11.64
C ASP A 128 5.15 -1.14 -11.07
N LYS A 129 5.31 0.09 -10.56
CA LYS A 129 6.53 0.46 -9.81
C LYS A 129 6.62 -0.36 -8.54
N VAL A 130 5.56 -0.47 -7.75
CA VAL A 130 5.49 -1.30 -6.54
C VAL A 130 5.69 -2.79 -6.86
N ALA A 131 5.21 -3.26 -8.00
CA ALA A 131 5.35 -4.64 -8.45
C ALA A 131 6.69 -4.91 -9.14
N LYS A 132 7.37 -3.91 -9.70
CA LYS A 132 8.79 -3.98 -10.12
C LYS A 132 9.73 -3.86 -8.92
N LEU A 133 9.25 -3.24 -7.85
CA LEU A 133 9.77 -3.36 -6.50
C LEU A 133 9.37 -4.71 -5.86
N LYS A 134 8.83 -5.69 -6.63
CA LYS A 134 8.94 -7.11 -6.28
C LYS A 134 10.43 -7.46 -6.27
N ILE A 135 11.04 -7.11 -5.16
CA ILE A 135 12.16 -7.82 -4.56
C ILE A 135 11.60 -9.22 -4.34
N ASP A 136 12.17 -10.16 -5.09
CA ASP A 136 11.75 -11.56 -5.12
C ASP A 136 11.56 -12.04 -3.69
N LYS A 137 10.62 -12.96 -3.44
CA LYS A 137 10.38 -13.47 -2.07
C LYS A 137 11.66 -14.06 -1.42
N SER A 138 12.70 -14.34 -2.21
CA SER A 138 14.04 -14.71 -1.76
C SER A 138 14.92 -13.52 -1.35
N ASP A 139 14.83 -12.36 -2.01
CA ASP A 139 15.86 -11.32 -1.98
C ASP A 139 15.95 -10.64 -0.60
N TYR A 140 14.83 -10.33 0.09
CA TYR A 140 14.95 -9.84 1.47
C TYR A 140 15.40 -10.89 2.48
N SER A 141 15.04 -12.15 2.28
CA SER A 141 15.44 -13.22 3.20
C SER A 141 16.95 -13.46 3.11
N ASP A 142 17.49 -13.45 1.89
CA ASP A 142 18.93 -13.51 1.62
C ASP A 142 19.66 -12.27 2.17
N LEU A 143 19.08 -11.07 1.99
CA LEU A 143 19.61 -9.84 2.58
C LEU A 143 19.58 -9.86 4.11
N LEU A 144 18.56 -10.48 4.71
CA LEU A 144 18.49 -10.66 6.16
C LEU A 144 19.54 -11.63 6.69
N ALA A 145 20.09 -12.54 5.88
CA ALA A 145 21.25 -13.33 6.27
C ALA A 145 22.53 -12.48 6.31
N SER A 146 22.65 -11.48 5.43
CA SER A 146 23.80 -10.58 5.33
C SER A 146 23.92 -9.59 6.50
N ILE A 147 24.97 -9.75 7.30
CA ILE A 147 25.29 -8.83 8.42
C ILE A 147 25.46 -7.39 7.92
N SER A 148 26.13 -7.18 6.79
CA SER A 148 26.37 -5.84 6.25
C SER A 148 25.08 -5.10 5.92
N TRP A 149 24.09 -5.82 5.41
CA TRP A 149 22.79 -5.25 5.08
C TRP A 149 21.96 -4.98 6.34
N VAL A 150 21.92 -5.93 7.28
CA VAL A 150 21.24 -5.74 8.58
C VAL A 150 21.82 -4.53 9.32
N SER A 151 23.13 -4.32 9.30
CA SER A 151 23.76 -3.12 9.90
C SER A 151 23.27 -1.83 9.26
N LYS A 152 23.20 -1.76 7.92
CA LYS A 152 22.66 -0.59 7.20
C LYS A 152 21.19 -0.36 7.53
N LEU A 153 20.41 -1.43 7.62
CA LEU A 153 19.01 -1.39 8.01
C LEU A 153 18.86 -0.81 9.41
N LEU A 154 19.65 -1.29 10.37
CA LEU A 154 19.62 -0.82 11.75
C LEU A 154 20.00 0.66 11.89
N MET A 155 21.01 1.13 11.14
CA MET A 155 21.43 2.54 11.13
C MET A 155 20.33 3.51 10.64
N LYS A 156 19.41 3.03 9.80
CA LYS A 156 18.28 3.82 9.26
C LYS A 156 16.98 3.59 10.04
N SER A 157 17.06 2.87 11.15
CA SER A 157 15.90 2.46 11.94
C SER A 157 15.89 3.12 13.31
N VAL A 158 14.71 3.17 13.92
CA VAL A 158 14.52 3.56 15.31
C VAL A 158 14.04 2.33 16.08
N LEU A 159 14.69 2.03 17.22
CA LEU A 159 14.24 0.99 18.12
C LEU A 159 12.91 1.40 18.76
N LEU A 160 11.86 0.62 18.50
CA LEU A 160 10.52 0.87 19.03
C LEU A 160 10.28 0.08 20.31
N ARG A 161 10.78 -1.16 20.38
CA ARG A 161 10.63 -2.06 21.52
C ARG A 161 11.83 -2.99 21.66
N SER A 162 12.13 -3.38 22.90
CA SER A 162 13.12 -4.41 23.23
C SER A 162 12.68 -5.13 24.48
N GLU A 163 12.32 -6.40 24.37
CA GLU A 163 11.73 -7.20 25.45
C GLU A 163 12.47 -8.53 25.58
N LEU A 164 12.71 -8.98 26.82
CA LEU A 164 13.20 -10.33 27.10
C LEU A 164 11.98 -11.20 27.44
N THR A 165 11.77 -12.27 26.70
CA THR A 165 10.58 -13.12 26.84
C THR A 165 10.93 -14.60 26.72
N MET A 166 10.06 -15.46 27.22
CA MET A 166 10.12 -16.91 27.02
C MET A 166 9.25 -17.28 25.82
N ILE A 167 9.87 -17.73 24.74
CA ILE A 167 9.17 -18.19 23.55
C ILE A 167 8.98 -19.71 23.66
N ARG A 168 7.73 -20.16 23.62
CA ARG A 168 7.42 -21.59 23.53
C ARG A 168 7.41 -22.00 22.07
N LYS A 169 7.80 -23.25 21.79
CA LYS A 169 7.69 -23.84 20.45
C LYS A 169 6.29 -23.61 19.86
N GLY A 170 6.25 -23.14 18.61
CA GLY A 170 5.03 -22.75 17.89
C GLY A 170 4.45 -21.38 18.25
N GLY A 171 4.98 -20.69 19.26
CA GLY A 171 4.41 -19.42 19.76
C GLY A 171 5.08 -18.15 19.24
N LEU A 172 6.13 -18.26 18.42
CA LEU A 172 6.90 -17.10 17.95
C LEU A 172 6.06 -16.18 17.05
N LEU A 173 5.34 -16.74 16.08
CA LEU A 173 4.54 -15.95 15.14
C LEU A 173 3.46 -15.14 15.87
N ASP A 174 2.67 -15.78 16.72
CA ASP A 174 1.65 -15.12 17.55
C ASP A 174 2.25 -14.02 18.45
N TYR A 175 3.47 -14.23 18.96
CA TYR A 175 4.17 -13.23 19.74
C TYR A 175 4.57 -12.02 18.89
N VAL A 176 5.12 -12.26 17.70
CA VAL A 176 5.51 -11.20 16.76
C VAL A 176 4.30 -10.41 16.27
N GLU A 177 3.19 -11.07 15.95
CA GLU A 177 1.94 -10.40 15.55
C GLU A 177 1.41 -9.45 16.63
N ARG A 178 1.47 -9.87 17.90
CA ARG A 178 1.10 -8.99 19.03
C ARG A 178 2.03 -7.80 19.22
N LEU A 179 3.32 -7.97 18.91
CA LEU A 179 4.30 -6.88 18.99
C LEU A 179 4.15 -5.87 17.85
N VAL A 180 3.87 -6.37 16.64
CA VAL A 180 3.77 -5.59 15.41
C VAL A 180 2.31 -5.20 15.15
N VAL A 181 1.78 -4.36 16.04
CA VAL A 181 0.39 -3.88 15.94
C VAL A 181 0.16 -3.05 14.68
N GLU A 182 -1.08 -3.05 14.17
CA GLU A 182 -1.47 -2.34 12.94
C GLU A 182 -1.00 -0.88 12.91
N LYS A 183 -1.06 -0.16 14.04
CA LYS A 183 -0.58 1.23 14.16
C LYS A 183 0.92 1.38 13.84
N ILE A 184 1.75 0.39 14.20
CA ILE A 184 3.19 0.41 13.86
C ILE A 184 3.36 0.20 12.36
N LEU A 185 2.62 -0.76 11.78
CA LEU A 185 2.66 -1.06 10.35
C LEU A 185 2.14 0.09 9.47
N GLN A 186 1.18 0.88 9.96
CA GLN A 186 0.68 2.08 9.28
C GLN A 186 1.68 3.24 9.36
N LYS A 187 2.42 3.37 10.47
CA LYS A 187 3.35 4.48 10.69
C LYS A 187 4.70 4.28 9.99
N TYR A 188 5.18 3.05 9.90
CA TYR A 188 6.51 2.75 9.36
C TYR A 188 6.40 1.95 8.07
N PRO A 189 6.92 2.46 6.92
CA PRO A 189 6.90 1.71 5.65
C PRO A 189 7.62 0.36 5.74
N MET A 190 8.59 0.22 6.66
CA MET A 190 9.21 -1.06 6.99
C MET A 190 9.33 -1.24 8.49
N VAL A 191 9.12 -2.48 8.94
CA VAL A 191 9.31 -2.89 10.34
C VAL A 191 10.21 -4.11 10.36
N TYR A 192 11.29 -4.03 11.13
CA TYR A 192 12.24 -5.11 11.30
C TYR A 192 12.13 -5.66 12.72
N VAL A 193 11.94 -6.97 12.83
CA VAL A 193 11.89 -7.68 14.10
C VAL A 193 13.07 -8.63 14.16
N SER A 194 13.84 -8.59 15.25
CA SER A 194 14.92 -9.53 15.48
C SER A 194 14.81 -10.18 16.85
N GLY A 195 15.21 -11.44 16.92
CA GLY A 195 15.35 -12.19 18.15
C GLY A 195 16.72 -12.83 18.25
N TYR A 196 17.29 -12.80 19.44
CA TYR A 196 18.50 -13.54 19.79
C TYR A 196 18.28 -14.20 21.15
N GLY A 197 18.52 -15.50 21.22
CA GLY A 197 18.33 -16.31 22.42
C GLY A 197 19.15 -17.60 22.36
N ASP A 198 18.91 -18.46 23.33
CA ASP A 198 19.73 -19.66 23.55
C ASP A 198 19.67 -20.68 22.40
N SER A 199 18.51 -20.78 21.74
CA SER A 199 18.30 -21.68 20.60
C SER A 199 18.81 -21.13 19.26
N GLY A 200 19.14 -19.83 19.22
CA GLY A 200 19.68 -19.17 18.04
C GLY A 200 19.13 -17.78 17.79
N THR A 201 18.94 -17.43 16.51
CA THR A 201 18.49 -16.10 16.09
C THR A 201 17.38 -16.16 15.04
N PHE A 202 16.53 -15.15 15.03
CA PHE A 202 15.59 -14.94 13.94
C PHE A 202 15.53 -13.47 13.55
N ARG A 203 15.10 -13.23 12.31
CA ARG A 203 15.00 -11.93 11.68
C ARG A 203 13.77 -11.95 10.77
N ILE A 204 12.89 -10.97 10.95
CA ILE A 204 11.66 -10.84 10.17
C ILE A 204 11.56 -9.41 9.67
N LEU A 205 11.25 -9.25 8.40
CA LEU A 205 11.07 -7.94 7.78
C LEU A 205 9.66 -7.80 7.24
N PHE A 206 8.96 -6.77 7.68
CA PHE A 206 7.68 -6.32 7.15
C PHE A 206 7.91 -5.12 6.23
N VAL A 207 7.26 -5.11 5.07
CA VAL A 207 7.23 -3.97 4.15
C VAL A 207 5.80 -3.72 3.70
N GLY A 208 5.31 -2.50 3.94
CA GLY A 208 3.93 -2.13 3.62
C GLY A 208 2.88 -3.00 4.33
N GLY A 209 3.17 -3.45 5.55
CA GLY A 209 2.28 -4.28 6.36
C GLY A 209 2.35 -5.79 6.11
N GLU A 210 3.15 -6.26 5.15
CA GLU A 210 3.26 -7.68 4.80
C GLU A 210 4.66 -8.20 5.13
N VAL A 211 4.76 -9.46 5.59
CA VAL A 211 6.05 -10.16 5.74
C VAL A 211 6.70 -10.31 4.36
N ARG A 212 7.94 -9.82 4.23
CA ARG A 212 8.73 -9.88 3.00
C ARG A 212 10.03 -10.65 3.11
N GLY A 213 10.54 -10.84 4.31
CA GLY A 213 11.77 -11.59 4.52
C GLY A 213 11.78 -12.27 5.87
N VAL A 214 12.27 -13.51 5.87
CA VAL A 214 12.51 -14.29 7.08
C VAL A 214 13.88 -14.94 7.00
N TYR A 215 14.65 -14.80 8.06
CA TYR A 215 15.88 -15.53 8.29
C TYR A 215 15.86 -16.11 9.71
N ALA A 216 16.30 -17.34 9.86
CA ALA A 216 16.52 -17.95 11.15
C ALA A 216 17.82 -18.75 11.15
N ASN A 217 18.54 -18.73 12.27
CA ASN A 217 19.61 -19.66 12.58
C ASN A 217 19.20 -20.38 13.87
N ILE A 218 18.89 -21.67 13.78
CA ILE A 218 18.44 -22.48 14.92
C ILE A 218 19.41 -23.64 15.07
N GLY A 219 20.05 -23.75 16.24
CA GLY A 219 21.03 -24.80 16.50
C GLY A 219 22.20 -24.83 15.50
N GLY A 220 22.60 -23.66 14.97
CA GLY A 220 23.68 -23.54 13.99
C GLY A 220 23.27 -23.80 12.53
N LYS A 221 22.02 -24.17 12.28
CA LYS A 221 21.49 -24.36 10.91
C LYS A 221 20.74 -23.13 10.44
N GLU A 222 21.09 -22.65 9.25
CA GLU A 222 20.46 -21.48 8.63
C GLU A 222 19.23 -21.86 7.81
N TYR A 223 18.23 -20.98 7.87
CA TYR A 223 16.97 -21.09 7.16
C TYR A 223 16.61 -19.72 6.59
N VAL A 224 16.32 -19.68 5.30
CA VAL A 224 16.08 -18.46 4.54
C VAL A 224 14.74 -18.57 3.81
N GLY A 225 13.84 -17.62 4.04
CA GLY A 225 12.56 -17.48 3.33
C GLY A 225 11.44 -18.43 3.76
N ASP A 226 11.69 -19.44 4.59
CA ASP A 226 10.66 -20.32 5.12
C ASP A 226 10.11 -19.78 6.45
N GLU A 227 8.92 -19.18 6.42
CA GLU A 227 8.22 -18.69 7.62
C GLU A 227 7.91 -19.82 8.63
N ARG A 228 7.71 -21.05 8.18
CA ARG A 228 7.31 -22.17 9.05
C ARG A 228 8.39 -22.52 10.07
N ILE A 229 9.66 -22.25 9.73
CA ILE A 229 10.77 -22.52 10.64
C ILE A 229 10.72 -21.69 11.92
N LEU A 230 10.04 -20.54 11.90
CA LEU A 230 9.88 -19.70 13.08
C LEU A 230 9.11 -20.42 14.19
N ASN A 231 8.28 -21.41 13.86
CA ASN A 231 7.59 -22.24 14.85
C ASN A 231 8.51 -23.23 15.56
N GLU A 232 9.69 -23.52 15.02
CA GLU A 232 10.70 -24.35 15.70
C GLU A 232 11.53 -23.55 16.71
N PHE A 233 11.39 -22.23 16.74
CA PHE A 233 12.11 -21.37 17.68
C PHE A 233 11.51 -21.44 19.08
N GLU A 234 12.34 -21.69 20.09
CA GLU A 234 11.93 -21.72 21.49
C GLU A 234 13.08 -21.25 22.41
N GLY A 235 12.76 -20.85 23.64
CA GLY A 235 13.78 -20.44 24.61
C GLY A 235 13.63 -19.00 25.10
N VAL A 236 14.50 -18.63 26.04
CA VAL A 236 14.60 -17.26 26.52
C VAL A 236 15.22 -16.42 25.42
N THR A 237 14.49 -15.40 24.98
CA THR A 237 14.82 -14.65 23.77
C THR A 237 14.66 -13.17 23.99
N ARG A 238 15.67 -12.39 23.60
CA ARG A 238 15.54 -10.93 23.51
C ARG A 238 15.02 -10.56 22.14
N VAL A 239 13.79 -10.06 22.09
CA VAL A 239 13.12 -9.62 20.87
C VAL A 239 13.15 -8.11 20.77
N LYS A 240 13.57 -7.60 19.62
CA LYS A 240 13.65 -6.17 19.32
C LYS A 240 12.82 -5.85 18.09
N VAL A 241 12.11 -4.73 18.14
CA VAL A 241 11.30 -4.21 17.04
C VAL A 241 11.84 -2.86 16.64
N TYR A 242 12.12 -2.70 15.35
CA TYR A 242 12.67 -1.50 14.75
C TYR A 242 11.72 -0.98 13.67
N GLY A 243 11.45 0.32 13.68
CA GLY A 243 10.68 1.00 12.64
C GLY A 243 11.60 1.80 11.74
N LEU A 244 11.44 1.70 10.43
CA LEU A 244 12.19 2.49 9.46
C LEU A 244 11.29 3.58 8.88
N LEU A 245 11.81 4.81 8.81
CA LEU A 245 11.13 5.94 8.17
C LEU A 245 11.46 6.06 6.67
N VAL A 246 12.40 5.25 6.20
CA VAL A 246 12.86 5.24 4.81
C VAL A 246 12.17 4.15 4.01
N LYS A 247 12.03 4.37 2.71
CA LYS A 247 11.50 3.33 1.79
C LYS A 247 12.55 2.25 1.55
N PRO A 248 12.16 1.03 1.13
CA PRO A 248 13.12 -0.06 0.95
C PRO A 248 14.22 0.24 -0.06
N GLU A 249 13.94 1.05 -1.09
CA GLU A 249 14.93 1.42 -2.10
C GLU A 249 16.10 2.21 -1.50
N GLU A 250 15.85 2.98 -0.44
CA GLU A 250 16.87 3.78 0.24
C GLU A 250 17.77 2.96 1.17
N VAL A 251 17.36 1.74 1.50
CA VAL A 251 18.18 0.75 2.22
C VAL A 251 19.03 -0.04 1.24
N LEU A 252 18.53 -0.27 0.02
CA LEU A 252 19.19 -1.06 -1.04
C LEU A 252 20.19 -0.27 -1.88
N ARG A 253 20.07 1.07 -1.94
CA ARG A 253 21.07 1.91 -2.61
C ARG A 253 22.43 1.76 -1.92
N ARG A 254 23.45 1.48 -2.73
CA ARG A 254 24.85 1.35 -2.28
C ARG A 254 25.35 2.64 -1.66
#